data_AF-A0A659UM60-F1
#
_entry.id   AF-A0A659UM60-F1
#
_cell.length_a   1.000
_cell.length_b   1.000
_cell.length_c   1.000
_cell.angle_alpha   90.00
_cell.angle_beta   90.00
_cell.angle_gamma   90.00
#
_symmetry.space_group_name_H-M   'P 1'
#
loop_
_entity.id
_entity.type
_entity.pdbx_description
1 polymer ?
#
loop_
_entity_poly.entity_id
_entity_poly.type
_entity_poly.pdbx_seq_one_letter_code
_entity_poly.pdbx_strand_id
1 'polypeptide(L)' 'MSSLKPKTAGRVAQYDLFSAAQDVLPEGFVYQPGLITPQEEIELVRQLEGLPFKAFDFHGHLA' A
#
# COMPACT_ATOMS: atom_id res chain seq x y z
N MET A 1 19.23 -35.97 18.12
CA MET A 1 19.17 -35.69 16.67
C MET A 1 17.71 -35.58 16.27
N SER A 2 17.09 -34.41 16.40
CA SER A 2 15.67 -34.22 16.06
C SER A 2 15.56 -33.61 14.68
N SER A 3 15.14 -34.40 13.70
CA SER A 3 14.91 -33.95 12.32
C SER A 3 13.66 -33.07 12.26
N LEU A 4 13.83 -31.80 11.90
CA LEU A 4 12.72 -30.90 11.57
C LEU A 4 12.13 -31.31 10.23
N LYS A 5 10.86 -31.77 10.24
CA LYS A 5 10.09 -32.01 9.01
C LYS A 5 9.87 -30.67 8.27
N PRO A 6 10.08 -30.61 6.95
CA PRO A 6 9.80 -29.41 6.19
C PRO A 6 8.29 -29.15 6.18
N LYS A 7 7.86 -28.03 6.77
CA LYS A 7 6.49 -27.53 6.66
C LYS A 7 6.33 -26.97 5.24
N THR A 8 5.71 -27.74 4.36
CA THR A 8 5.25 -27.27 3.05
C THR A 8 4.09 -26.30 3.27
N ALA A 9 4.40 -25.08 3.71
CA ALA A 9 3.52 -23.95 3.48
C ALA A 9 3.54 -23.71 1.97
N GLY A 10 2.39 -23.84 1.31
CA GLY A 10 2.24 -23.45 -0.09
C GLY A 10 2.73 -22.03 -0.23
N ARG A 11 3.94 -21.87 -0.77
CA ARG A 11 4.55 -20.57 -0.99
C ARG A 11 3.76 -19.96 -2.13
N VAL A 12 2.79 -19.10 -1.82
CA VAL A 12 2.22 -18.21 -2.81
C VAL A 12 3.42 -17.49 -3.42
N ALA A 13 3.61 -17.64 -4.73
CA ALA A 13 4.70 -16.98 -5.41
C ALA A 13 4.52 -15.47 -5.20
N GLN A 14 5.41 -14.86 -4.41
CA GLN A 14 5.39 -13.42 -4.23
C GLN A 14 5.63 -12.81 -5.61
N TYR A 15 4.64 -12.05 -6.09
CA TYR A 15 4.80 -11.26 -7.31
C TYR A 15 5.97 -10.29 -7.12
N ASP A 16 6.76 -10.12 -8.17
CA ASP A 16 7.87 -9.17 -8.13
C ASP A 16 7.33 -7.75 -7.97
N LEU A 17 7.52 -7.17 -6.78
CA LEU A 17 7.02 -5.85 -6.39
C LEU A 17 7.65 -4.70 -7.17
N PHE A 18 8.76 -4.96 -7.87
CA PHE A 18 9.52 -3.96 -8.63
C PHE A 18 9.67 -4.35 -10.11
N SER A 19 9.05 -5.44 -10.54
CA SER A 19 8.96 -5.77 -11.95
C SER A 19 8.27 -4.64 -12.72
N ALA A 20 8.63 -4.49 -13.99
CA ALA A 20 7.94 -3.56 -14.88
C ALA A 20 6.44 -3.79 -14.74
N ALA A 21 5.70 -2.71 -14.50
CA ALA A 21 4.24 -2.78 -14.35
C ALA A 21 3.70 -3.59 -15.52
N GLN A 22 3.08 -4.74 -15.22
CA GLN A 22 2.32 -5.43 -16.24
C GLN A 22 1.26 -4.43 -16.69
N ASP A 23 1.12 -4.18 -17.99
CA ASP A 23 0.21 -3.17 -18.57
C ASP A 23 -1.26 -3.36 -18.17
N VAL A 24 -1.58 -4.46 -17.46
CA VAL A 24 -2.91 -4.81 -17.00
C VAL A 24 -2.98 -4.61 -15.48
N LEU A 25 -3.43 -3.44 -15.07
CA LEU A 25 -3.87 -3.20 -13.70
C LEU A 25 -5.17 -3.99 -13.43
N PRO A 26 -5.45 -4.41 -12.18
CA PRO A 26 -6.73 -5.02 -11.85
C PRO A 26 -7.90 -4.12 -12.24
N GLU A 27 -9.06 -4.72 -12.50
CA GLU A 27 -10.28 -3.99 -12.79
C GLU A 27 -10.55 -2.92 -11.71
N GLY A 28 -10.80 -1.67 -12.14
CA GLY A 28 -11.02 -0.53 -11.25
C GLY A 28 -9.76 0.20 -10.78
N PHE A 29 -8.56 -0.34 -11.01
CA PHE A 29 -7.29 0.31 -10.64
C PHE A 29 -6.70 1.09 -11.81
N VAL A 30 -7.50 1.94 -12.43
CA VAL A 30 -7.08 2.76 -13.57
C VAL A 30 -6.61 4.12 -13.06
N TYR A 31 -5.36 4.48 -13.37
CA TYR A 31 -4.86 5.83 -13.10
C TYR A 31 -5.56 6.85 -14.01
N GLN A 32 -6.13 7.89 -13.41
CA GLN A 32 -6.81 8.97 -14.13
C GLN A 32 -6.11 10.31 -13.90
N PRO A 33 -5.37 10.83 -14.89
CA PRO A 33 -4.78 12.16 -14.78
C PRO A 33 -5.89 13.23 -14.75
N GLY A 34 -5.71 14.25 -13.91
CA GLY A 34 -6.70 15.33 -13.76
C GLY A 34 -8.03 14.89 -13.16
N LEU A 35 -8.04 13.83 -12.35
CA LEU A 35 -9.23 13.38 -11.61
C LEU A 35 -9.80 14.49 -10.71
N ILE A 36 -8.91 15.31 -10.14
CA ILE A 36 -9.25 16.51 -9.39
C ILE A 36 -8.78 17.75 -10.17
N THR A 37 -9.57 18.81 -10.07
CA THR A 37 -9.28 20.12 -10.66
C THR A 37 -8.21 20.86 -9.85
N PRO A 38 -7.52 21.85 -10.45
CA PRO A 38 -6.56 22.67 -9.72
C PRO A 38 -7.15 23.37 -8.49
N GLN A 39 -8.43 23.74 -8.52
CA GLN A 39 -9.11 24.34 -7.37
C GLN A 39 -9.35 23.32 -6.25
N GLU A 40 -9.73 22.08 -6.59
CA GLU A 40 -9.90 21.00 -5.62
C GLU A 40 -8.57 20.61 -4.97
N GLU A 41 -7.45 20.64 -5.71
CA GLU A 41 -6.11 20.45 -5.14
C GLU A 41 -5.81 21.47 -4.04
N ILE A 42 -6.05 22.76 -4.30
CA ILE A 42 -5.82 23.85 -3.33
C ILE A 42 -6.70 23.67 -2.10
N GLU A 43 -7.97 23.32 -2.29
CA GLU A 43 -8.90 23.11 -1.18
C GLU A 43 -8.53 21.89 -0.34
N LEU A 44 -8.09 20.81 -0.97
CA LEU A 44 -7.60 19.61 -0.28
C LEU A 44 -6.40 19.95 0.63
N VAL A 45 -5.44 20.74 0.12
CA VAL A 45 -4.28 21.17 0.90
C VAL A 45 -4.69 21.96 2.13
N ARG A 46 -5.66 22.88 2.01
CA ARG A 46 -6.18 23.65 3.16
C ARG A 46 -6.81 22.76 4.22
N GLN A 47 -7.50 21.70 3.82
CA GLN A 47 -8.09 20.75 4.76
C GLN A 47 -7.02 19.96 5.52
N LEU A 48 -5.91 19.63 4.87
CA LEU A 48 -4.78 18.93 5.51
C LEU A 48 -4.14 19.77 6.62
N GLU A 49 -4.08 21.11 6.49
CA GLU A 49 -3.54 22.00 7.52
C GLU A 49 -4.29 21.88 8.85
N GLY A 50 -5.59 21.60 8.80
CA GLY A 50 -6.42 21.41 9.99
C GLY A 50 -6.33 20.02 10.62
N LEU A 51 -5.63 19.06 9.99
CA LEU A 51 -5.52 17.72 10.53
C LEU A 51 -4.55 17.69 11.72
N PRO A 52 -4.92 17.01 12.82
CA PRO A 52 -4.01 16.88 13.96
C PRO A 52 -2.77 16.11 13.53
N PHE A 53 -1.60 16.69 13.76
CA PHE A 53 -0.35 15.98 13.60
C PHE A 53 -0.21 14.96 14.74
N LYS A 54 -0.50 13.69 14.47
CA LYS A 54 -0.25 12.59 15.40
C LYS A 54 1.12 11.99 15.08
N ALA A 55 2.00 11.94 16.07
CA ALA A 55 3.22 11.16 15.95
C ALA A 55 2.87 9.72 15.60
N PHE A 56 3.68 9.09 14.77
CA PHE A 56 3.55 7.68 14.48
C PHE A 56 3.64 6.89 15.80
N ASP A 57 2.62 6.09 16.08
CA ASP A 57 2.57 5.21 17.23
C ASP A 57 2.63 3.76 16.73
N PHE A 58 3.75 3.10 17.00
CA PHE A 58 3.95 1.71 16.59
C PHE A 58 3.21 0.80 17.56
N HIS A 59 2.02 0.34 17.16
CA HIS A 59 1.23 -0.62 17.92
C HIS A 59 1.76 -2.06 17.72
N GLY A 60 3.06 -2.27 17.89
CA GLY A 60 3.73 -3.54 17.63
C GLY A 60 2.97 -4.75 18.18
N HIS A 61 3.12 -5.88 17.50
CA HIS A 61 2.56 -7.14 17.98
C HIS A 61 3.30 -7.54 19.27
N LEU A 62 2.62 -7.47 20.41
CA LEU A 62 3.08 -8.09 21.66
C LEU A 62 2.89 -9.60 21.51
N ALA A 63 3.93 -10.30 21.03
CA ALA A 63 4.02 -11.76 21.06
C ALA A 63 4.44 -12.24 22.45
#